data_AF-A0A1I2RZ19-F1
#
_entry.id   AF-A0A1I2RZ19-F1
#
_cell.length_a   1.000
_cell.length_b   1.000
_cell.length_c   1.000
_cell.angle_alpha   90.00
_cell.angle_beta   90.00
_cell.angle_gamma   90.00
#
_symmetry.space_group_name_H-M   'P 1'
#
loop_
_entity.id
_entity.type
_entity.pdbx_description
1 polymer ?
#
loop_
_entity_poly.entity_id
_entity_poly.type
_entity_poly.pdbx_seq_one_letter_code
_entity_poly.pdbx_strand_id
1 'polypeptide(L)'
;MNKKKVATVLGSVGLIAAIGIGGTFAYLTDTTEKVSNTFTVGDVGIDLKESTVSTSSTKEEDKVQGLDIPLGKYQYDTDGDEWTATENLYEGLCANEWVYKDPTIKIESGSQPAFLYAKIDNVNAKIDNVKVFKNINFTDKWVNITDQYKQAKGITDDITYEVYAYSDGAVSYDSTEGATNAYTIFNAVQMGENLSNRAPAGDTSAVEGKTKIPTLDITACAVQATGFSGYNDVNAIKEIKFDVSSTPEEQQVE
;
A
#
# COMPACT_ATOMS: atom_id res chain seq x y z
N MET A 1 -3.66 91.60 -17.78
CA MET A 1 -2.84 90.71 -16.91
C MET A 1 -1.54 90.40 -17.64
N ASN A 2 -0.38 90.51 -16.99
CA ASN A 2 0.93 90.32 -17.64
C ASN A 2 1.08 88.83 -18.02
N LYS A 3 1.51 88.50 -19.24
CA LYS A 3 1.59 87.11 -19.75
C LYS A 3 2.32 86.15 -18.80
N LYS A 4 3.32 86.65 -18.06
CA LYS A 4 4.04 85.91 -17.01
C LYS A 4 3.15 85.51 -15.81
N LYS A 5 2.22 86.37 -15.40
CA LYS A 5 1.27 86.11 -14.30
C LYS A 5 0.19 85.09 -14.70
N VAL A 6 -0.22 85.08 -15.96
CA VAL A 6 -1.18 84.10 -16.52
C VAL A 6 -0.58 82.69 -16.51
N ALA A 7 0.67 82.55 -16.94
CA ALA A 7 1.38 81.27 -16.96
C ALA A 7 1.55 80.68 -15.55
N THR A 8 1.88 81.52 -14.56
CA THR A 8 1.97 81.06 -13.17
C THR A 8 0.63 80.54 -12.65
N VAL A 9 -0.48 81.25 -12.89
CA VAL A 9 -1.80 80.82 -12.42
C VAL A 9 -2.24 79.51 -13.07
N LEU A 10 -2.05 79.33 -14.39
CA LEU A 10 -2.36 78.08 -15.08
C LEU A 10 -1.48 76.91 -14.60
N GLY A 11 -0.19 77.17 -14.37
CA GLY A 11 0.72 76.19 -13.78
C GLY A 11 0.30 75.78 -12.37
N SER A 12 -0.12 76.74 -11.54
CA SER A 12 -0.61 76.48 -10.18
C SER A 12 -1.89 75.65 -10.18
N VAL A 13 -2.85 75.96 -11.04
CA VAL A 13 -4.12 75.22 -11.15
C VAL A 13 -3.89 73.80 -11.67
N GLY A 14 -2.99 73.65 -12.66
CA GLY A 14 -2.58 72.33 -13.15
C GLY A 14 -1.92 71.48 -12.07
N LEU A 15 -1.08 72.08 -11.23
CA LEU A 15 -0.41 71.39 -10.13
C LEU A 15 -1.41 70.92 -9.06
N ILE A 16 -2.41 71.75 -8.71
CA ILE A 16 -3.46 71.38 -7.74
C ILE A 16 -4.35 70.26 -8.30
N ALA A 17 -4.68 70.30 -9.60
CA ALA A 17 -5.45 69.24 -10.25
C ALA A 17 -4.68 67.91 -10.28
N ALA A 18 -3.37 67.93 -10.56
CA ALA A 18 -2.53 66.75 -10.57
C ALA A 18 -2.36 66.12 -9.17
N ILE A 19 -2.21 66.95 -8.12
CA ILE A 19 -2.12 66.49 -6.73
C ILE A 19 -3.47 65.98 -6.23
N GLY A 20 -4.58 66.59 -6.62
CA GLY A 20 -5.93 66.15 -6.24
C GLY A 20 -6.29 64.79 -6.84
N ILE A 21 -6.00 64.57 -8.12
CA ILE A 21 -6.27 63.29 -8.80
C ILE A 21 -5.27 62.23 -8.31
N GLY A 22 -3.96 62.53 -8.29
CA GLY A 22 -2.93 61.59 -7.85
C GLY A 22 -3.03 61.20 -6.37
N GLY A 23 -3.38 62.15 -5.49
CA GLY A 23 -3.59 61.91 -4.06
C GLY A 23 -4.84 61.08 -3.76
N THR A 24 -5.93 61.31 -4.51
CA THR A 24 -7.15 60.50 -4.36
C THR A 24 -6.94 59.08 -4.87
N PHE A 25 -6.22 58.88 -5.98
CA PHE A 25 -5.85 57.53 -6.44
C PHE A 25 -4.92 56.80 -5.46
N ALA A 26 -3.91 57.47 -4.89
CA ALA A 26 -3.03 56.85 -3.89
C ALA A 26 -3.75 56.50 -2.57
N TYR A 27 -4.76 57.28 -2.17
CA TYR A 27 -5.57 57.03 -0.97
C TYR A 27 -6.66 55.97 -1.17
N LEU A 28 -7.12 55.74 -2.41
CA LEU A 28 -8.16 54.77 -2.75
C LEU A 28 -7.61 53.42 -3.22
N THR A 29 -6.29 53.27 -3.34
CA THR A 29 -5.65 52.03 -3.78
C THR A 29 -4.73 51.53 -2.68
N ASP A 30 -5.21 50.56 -1.91
CA ASP A 30 -4.41 49.81 -0.94
C ASP A 30 -4.21 48.39 -1.47
N THR A 31 -2.99 47.89 -1.44
CA THR A 31 -2.65 46.53 -1.89
C THR A 31 -1.97 45.82 -0.73
N THR A 32 -2.57 44.73 -0.30
CA THR A 32 -2.01 43.86 0.74
C THR A 32 -0.99 42.89 0.15
N GLU A 33 -0.04 42.46 0.99
CA GLU A 33 0.91 41.41 0.68
C GLU A 33 0.18 40.07 0.44
N LYS A 34 0.77 39.20 -0.40
CA LYS A 34 0.20 37.88 -0.68
C LYS A 34 0.37 36.98 0.54
N VAL A 35 -0.75 36.50 1.08
CA VAL A 35 -0.75 35.36 2.02
C VAL A 35 -0.64 34.08 1.20
N SER A 36 0.52 33.44 1.25
CA SER A 36 0.76 32.17 0.56
C SER A 36 0.58 31.01 1.55
N ASN A 37 -0.30 30.07 1.22
CA ASN A 37 -0.47 28.83 1.96
C ASN A 37 0.14 27.68 1.16
N THR A 38 0.90 26.83 1.84
CA THR A 38 1.39 25.58 1.27
C THR A 38 0.47 24.46 1.71
N PHE A 39 -0.05 23.69 0.76
CA PHE A 39 -0.83 22.48 1.01
C PHE A 39 0.03 21.28 0.60
N THR A 40 0.29 20.37 1.54
CA THR A 40 1.04 19.13 1.29
C THR A 40 0.07 17.95 1.34
N VAL A 41 0.22 17.02 0.40
CA VAL A 41 -0.42 15.71 0.48
C VAL A 41 0.45 14.80 1.36
N GLY A 42 -0.18 13.83 2.01
CA GLY A 42 0.52 12.81 2.80
C GLY A 42 1.55 12.01 2.02
N ASP A 43 2.61 11.59 2.68
CA ASP A 43 3.65 10.72 2.13
C ASP A 43 3.68 9.41 2.91
N VAL A 44 3.26 8.31 2.28
CA VAL A 44 3.18 6.98 2.88
C VAL A 44 3.97 6.03 2.00
N GLY A 45 5.07 5.51 2.56
CA GLY A 45 5.99 4.60 1.88
C GLY A 45 5.96 3.23 2.51
N ILE A 46 5.68 2.20 1.70
CA ILE A 46 5.72 0.80 2.13
C ILE A 46 6.35 -0.08 1.05
N ASP A 47 6.92 -1.18 1.50
CA ASP A 47 7.48 -2.26 0.69
C ASP A 47 6.75 -3.57 1.01
N LEU A 48 6.54 -4.44 0.03
CA LEU A 48 6.10 -5.82 0.24
C LEU A 48 7.27 -6.76 -0.05
N LYS A 49 7.65 -7.55 0.94
CA LYS A 49 8.80 -8.46 0.89
C LYS A 49 8.38 -9.88 1.22
N GLU A 50 9.22 -10.84 0.83
CA GLU A 50 9.05 -12.26 1.12
C GLU A 50 10.43 -12.92 1.24
N SER A 51 10.54 -13.96 2.06
CA SER A 51 11.77 -14.70 2.26
C SER A 51 11.91 -15.86 1.30
N THR A 52 13.15 -16.20 0.95
CA THR A 52 13.43 -17.39 0.13
C THR A 52 13.13 -18.65 0.93
N VAL A 53 12.42 -19.59 0.31
CA VAL A 53 12.00 -20.83 0.98
C VAL A 53 12.82 -22.04 0.52
N SER A 54 13.32 -22.82 1.48
CA SER A 54 14.07 -24.06 1.24
C SER A 54 13.34 -25.30 1.74
N THR A 55 13.71 -26.45 1.15
CA THR A 55 13.19 -27.76 1.53
C THR A 55 13.98 -28.50 2.61
N SER A 56 15.15 -27.98 2.95
CA SER A 56 16.03 -28.55 3.96
C SER A 56 17.01 -27.48 4.43
N SER A 57 17.03 -27.20 5.74
CA SER A 57 18.12 -26.44 6.35
C SER A 57 19.07 -27.37 7.10
N THR A 58 20.32 -26.93 7.27
CA THR A 58 21.30 -27.61 8.13
C THR A 58 21.26 -27.12 9.57
N LYS A 59 20.38 -26.16 9.91
CA LYS A 59 20.29 -25.53 11.24
C LYS A 59 18.84 -25.49 11.72
N GLU A 60 18.58 -25.91 12.95
CA GLU A 60 17.24 -25.91 13.53
C GLU A 60 16.66 -24.51 13.78
N GLU A 61 17.53 -23.49 13.92
CA GLU A 61 17.13 -22.08 14.06
C GLU A 61 16.54 -21.47 12.77
N ASP A 62 16.78 -22.09 11.61
CA ASP A 62 16.20 -21.69 10.32
C ASP A 62 14.74 -22.20 10.16
N LYS A 63 14.23 -22.98 11.14
CA LYS A 63 12.80 -23.29 11.25
C LYS A 63 12.10 -22.02 11.71
N VAL A 64 11.04 -21.65 11.01
CA VAL A 64 10.27 -20.45 11.34
C VAL A 64 9.67 -20.61 12.73
N GLN A 65 10.03 -19.69 13.63
CA GLN A 65 9.56 -19.68 15.02
C GLN A 65 8.03 -19.51 15.06
N GLY A 66 7.33 -20.42 15.74
CA GLY A 66 5.88 -20.33 15.96
C GLY A 66 4.99 -21.18 15.06
N LEU A 67 5.54 -22.01 14.16
CA LEU A 67 4.77 -22.99 13.38
C LEU A 67 4.83 -24.39 13.99
N ASP A 68 3.84 -24.70 14.83
CA ASP A 68 3.55 -26.05 15.34
C ASP A 68 2.64 -26.82 14.35
N ILE A 69 2.91 -26.70 13.05
CA ILE A 69 2.17 -27.39 11.97
C ILE A 69 2.94 -28.64 11.51
N PRO A 70 2.24 -29.69 11.01
CA PRO A 70 2.89 -30.90 10.51
C PRO A 70 3.90 -30.57 9.40
N LEU A 71 5.12 -31.10 9.55
CA LEU A 71 6.24 -30.81 8.67
C LEU A 71 5.89 -31.05 7.18
N GLY A 72 5.84 -29.99 6.37
CA GLY A 72 5.82 -30.04 4.90
C GLY A 72 7.21 -29.97 4.26
N LYS A 73 7.29 -30.03 2.94
CA LYS A 73 8.54 -30.00 2.17
C LYS A 73 9.20 -28.63 2.22
N TYR A 74 8.46 -27.52 2.31
CA TYR A 74 8.96 -26.15 2.23
C TYR A 74 8.75 -25.42 3.56
N GLN A 75 9.74 -25.42 4.46
CA GLN A 75 9.56 -24.97 5.85
C GLN A 75 10.65 -24.06 6.41
N TYR A 76 11.67 -23.77 5.62
CA TYR A 76 12.83 -23.05 6.08
C TYR A 76 12.94 -21.72 5.37
N ASP A 77 12.99 -20.66 6.16
CA ASP A 77 13.45 -19.34 5.72
C ASP A 77 14.98 -19.37 5.66
N THR A 78 15.55 -19.06 4.49
CA THR A 78 17.02 -19.02 4.31
C THR A 78 17.60 -17.61 4.39
N ASP A 79 16.76 -16.59 4.49
CA ASP A 79 17.16 -15.19 4.37
C ASP A 79 17.11 -14.46 5.72
N GLY A 80 16.29 -14.94 6.67
CA GLY A 80 16.06 -14.24 7.92
C GLY A 80 15.52 -12.84 7.66
N ASP A 81 16.13 -11.82 8.26
CA ASP A 81 15.65 -10.43 8.18
C ASP A 81 16.00 -9.70 6.85
N GLU A 82 16.51 -10.41 5.84
CA GLU A 82 16.90 -9.81 4.55
C GLU A 82 15.81 -9.90 3.47
N TRP A 83 14.80 -10.78 3.62
CA TRP A 83 13.68 -11.00 2.67
C TRP A 83 14.05 -10.81 1.19
N THR A 84 14.80 -11.73 0.61
CA THR A 84 15.41 -11.55 -0.72
C THR A 84 14.62 -12.18 -1.86
N ALA A 85 13.50 -12.86 -1.58
CA ALA A 85 12.75 -13.56 -2.61
C ALA A 85 12.03 -12.59 -3.56
N THR A 86 12.27 -12.77 -4.85
CA THR A 86 11.46 -12.17 -5.91
C THR A 86 10.30 -13.08 -6.33
N GLU A 87 10.50 -14.39 -6.20
CA GLU A 87 9.51 -15.44 -6.41
C GLU A 87 9.91 -16.69 -5.61
N ASN A 88 8.92 -17.49 -5.20
CA ASN A 88 9.15 -18.80 -4.58
C ASN A 88 8.47 -19.90 -5.42
N LEU A 89 9.22 -20.95 -5.74
CA LEU A 89 8.73 -22.08 -6.53
C LEU A 89 8.44 -23.29 -5.62
N TYR A 90 7.18 -23.72 -5.63
CA TYR A 90 6.69 -24.84 -4.83
C TYR A 90 6.36 -26.05 -5.71
N GLU A 91 7.21 -27.08 -5.66
CA GLU A 91 7.13 -28.27 -6.50
C GLU A 91 6.87 -29.56 -5.71
N GLY A 92 6.11 -30.47 -6.33
CA GLY A 92 5.84 -31.79 -5.76
C GLY A 92 4.99 -31.75 -4.49
N LEU A 93 4.05 -30.79 -4.43
CA LEU A 93 3.15 -30.59 -3.29
C LEU A 93 2.22 -31.79 -3.07
N CYS A 94 2.04 -32.16 -1.81
CA CYS A 94 1.14 -33.20 -1.33
C CYS A 94 -0.17 -32.60 -0.81
N ALA A 95 -1.25 -33.40 -0.88
CA ALA A 95 -2.54 -32.99 -0.33
C ALA A 95 -2.44 -32.75 1.18
N ASN A 96 -3.08 -31.68 1.67
CA ASN A 96 -3.01 -31.21 3.06
C ASN A 96 -1.62 -30.77 3.56
N GLU A 97 -0.61 -30.72 2.68
CA GLU A 97 0.72 -30.22 3.03
C GLU A 97 0.66 -28.74 3.38
N TRP A 98 1.40 -28.35 4.42
CA TRP A 98 1.66 -26.96 4.72
C TRP A 98 2.94 -26.49 4.03
N VAL A 99 2.86 -25.35 3.36
CA VAL A 99 4.01 -24.66 2.77
C VAL A 99 4.24 -23.35 3.51
N TYR A 100 5.49 -23.07 3.84
CA TYR A 100 5.91 -21.82 4.44
C TYR A 100 5.78 -20.67 3.44
N LYS A 101 5.36 -19.52 3.95
CA LYS A 101 5.15 -18.25 3.26
C LYS A 101 5.29 -17.15 4.31
N ASP A 102 5.79 -15.98 3.96
CA ASP A 102 5.86 -14.86 4.91
C ASP A 102 5.72 -13.48 4.23
N PRO A 103 4.69 -13.24 3.41
CA PRO A 103 4.53 -11.92 2.80
C PRO A 103 4.44 -10.86 3.89
N THR A 104 5.38 -9.92 3.86
CA THR A 104 5.69 -9.00 4.95
C THR A 104 5.73 -7.57 4.44
N ILE A 105 4.94 -6.70 5.05
CA ILE A 105 4.94 -5.27 4.74
C ILE A 105 6.02 -4.58 5.57
N LYS A 106 6.98 -3.92 4.92
CA LYS A 106 7.96 -3.05 5.57
C LYS A 106 7.54 -1.58 5.43
N ILE A 107 7.61 -0.83 6.52
CA ILE A 107 7.38 0.63 6.49
C ILE A 107 8.69 1.33 6.12
N GLU A 108 8.63 2.23 5.15
CA GLU A 108 9.79 3.00 4.73
C GLU A 108 10.10 4.16 5.68
N SER A 109 11.38 4.53 5.76
CA SER A 109 11.81 5.69 6.53
C SER A 109 11.15 6.96 5.99
N GLY A 110 10.61 7.79 6.89
CA GLY A 110 9.91 9.02 6.51
C GLY A 110 8.42 8.86 6.23
N SER A 111 7.91 7.62 6.17
CA SER A 111 6.46 7.38 6.01
C SER A 111 5.66 8.01 7.15
N GLN A 112 4.56 8.67 6.79
CA GLN A 112 3.55 9.10 7.74
C GLN A 112 2.84 7.88 8.37
N PRO A 113 2.21 8.06 9.55
CA PRO A 113 1.40 7.01 10.16
C PRO A 113 0.33 6.51 9.20
N ALA A 114 0.19 5.20 9.06
CA ALA A 114 -0.71 4.59 8.08
C ALA A 114 -1.39 3.31 8.61
N PHE A 115 -2.57 3.01 8.08
CA PHE A 115 -3.22 1.71 8.22
C PHE A 115 -2.76 0.78 7.10
N LEU A 116 -2.44 -0.47 7.44
CA LEU A 116 -1.97 -1.46 6.49
C LEU A 116 -3.11 -2.38 6.02
N TYR A 117 -3.10 -2.66 4.73
CA TYR A 117 -4.04 -3.55 4.07
C TYR A 117 -3.31 -4.50 3.14
N ALA A 118 -3.85 -5.71 3.01
CA ALA A 118 -3.37 -6.72 2.07
C ALA A 118 -4.54 -7.29 1.28
N LYS A 119 -4.34 -7.45 -0.02
CA LYS A 119 -5.20 -8.23 -0.92
C LYS A 119 -4.52 -9.55 -1.18
N ILE A 120 -5.25 -10.65 -1.06
CA ILE A 120 -4.79 -11.99 -1.39
C ILE A 120 -5.66 -12.52 -2.54
N ASP A 121 -5.09 -12.57 -3.74
CA ASP A 121 -5.75 -13.10 -4.92
C ASP A 121 -5.77 -14.63 -4.90
N ASN A 122 -6.84 -15.22 -5.44
CA ASN A 122 -7.05 -16.67 -5.55
C ASN A 122 -7.13 -17.45 -4.22
N VAL A 123 -7.21 -16.78 -3.07
CA VAL A 123 -7.40 -17.44 -1.75
C VAL A 123 -8.62 -18.37 -1.70
N ASN A 124 -9.65 -18.06 -2.49
CA ASN A 124 -10.86 -18.87 -2.62
C ASN A 124 -10.92 -19.73 -3.89
N ALA A 125 -9.82 -19.83 -4.64
CA ALA A 125 -9.79 -20.60 -5.87
C ALA A 125 -10.11 -22.07 -5.61
N LYS A 126 -10.93 -22.65 -6.49
CA LYS A 126 -11.37 -24.03 -6.41
C LYS A 126 -11.05 -24.75 -7.73
N ILE A 127 -10.60 -25.99 -7.61
CA ILE A 127 -10.49 -26.94 -8.71
C ILE A 127 -11.37 -28.12 -8.32
N ASP A 128 -12.29 -28.52 -9.21
CA ASP A 128 -13.26 -29.60 -8.96
C ASP A 128 -14.06 -29.43 -7.67
N ASN A 129 -14.47 -28.18 -7.36
CA ASN A 129 -15.15 -27.77 -6.13
C ASN A 129 -14.33 -27.89 -4.84
N VAL A 130 -13.04 -28.21 -4.91
CA VAL A 130 -12.13 -28.29 -3.76
C VAL A 130 -11.26 -27.04 -3.71
N LYS A 131 -11.19 -26.37 -2.55
CA LYS A 131 -10.29 -25.22 -2.36
C LYS A 131 -8.83 -25.62 -2.65
N VAL A 132 -8.13 -24.81 -3.43
CA VAL A 132 -6.72 -25.02 -3.73
C VAL A 132 -5.85 -24.69 -2.52
N PHE A 133 -6.15 -23.57 -1.87
CA PHE A 133 -5.55 -23.13 -0.62
C PHE A 133 -6.59 -23.35 0.48
N LYS A 134 -6.43 -24.44 1.23
CA LYS A 134 -7.40 -24.91 2.21
C LYS A 134 -7.47 -23.98 3.41
N ASN A 135 -6.31 -23.68 3.98
CA ASN A 135 -6.14 -22.83 5.16
C ASN A 135 -4.94 -21.90 4.97
N ILE A 136 -4.98 -20.73 5.61
CA ILE A 136 -3.85 -19.81 5.70
C ILE A 136 -3.62 -19.56 7.19
N ASN A 137 -2.36 -19.69 7.63
CA ASN A 137 -1.96 -19.43 9.00
C ASN A 137 -1.58 -17.95 9.17
N PHE A 138 -2.60 -17.10 9.33
CA PHE A 138 -2.40 -15.66 9.55
C PHE A 138 -1.62 -15.39 10.83
N THR A 139 -0.79 -14.34 10.79
CA THR A 139 -0.18 -13.81 12.01
C THR A 139 -1.21 -13.06 12.84
N ASP A 140 -0.87 -12.80 14.09
CA ASP A 140 -1.74 -12.04 14.99
C ASP A 140 -2.05 -10.66 14.40
N LYS A 141 -3.28 -10.20 14.66
CA LYS A 141 -3.79 -8.87 14.30
C LYS A 141 -4.17 -8.66 12.84
N TRP A 142 -4.07 -9.66 11.95
CA TRP A 142 -4.68 -9.54 10.62
C TRP A 142 -6.13 -10.01 10.61
N VAL A 143 -7.04 -9.14 10.16
CA VAL A 143 -8.48 -9.42 10.14
C VAL A 143 -9.03 -9.29 8.73
N ASN A 144 -9.91 -10.20 8.33
CA ASN A 144 -10.59 -10.13 7.04
C ASN A 144 -11.61 -8.98 7.06
N ILE A 145 -11.49 -8.05 6.11
CA ILE A 145 -12.38 -6.90 5.92
C ILE A 145 -13.05 -6.90 4.54
N THR A 146 -13.10 -8.05 3.86
CA THR A 146 -13.55 -8.18 2.47
C THR A 146 -14.96 -7.62 2.26
N ASP A 147 -15.88 -7.90 3.18
CA ASP A 147 -17.25 -7.40 3.08
C ASP A 147 -17.33 -5.87 3.26
N GLN A 148 -16.56 -5.33 4.21
CA GLN A 148 -16.44 -3.89 4.43
C GLN A 148 -15.81 -3.21 3.22
N TYR A 149 -14.78 -3.81 2.62
CA TYR A 149 -14.16 -3.35 1.39
C TYR A 149 -15.16 -3.33 0.23
N LYS A 150 -15.90 -4.42 0.01
CA LYS A 150 -16.95 -4.49 -1.01
C LYS A 150 -18.01 -3.41 -0.80
N GLN A 151 -18.50 -3.25 0.42
CA GLN A 151 -19.50 -2.24 0.76
C GLN A 151 -18.98 -0.82 0.50
N ALA A 152 -17.76 -0.51 0.96
CA ALA A 152 -17.15 0.81 0.79
C ALA A 152 -16.89 1.16 -0.68
N LYS A 153 -16.53 0.16 -1.50
CA LYS A 153 -16.25 0.30 -2.94
C LYS A 153 -17.48 0.13 -3.83
N GLY A 154 -18.63 -0.27 -3.28
CA GLY A 154 -19.84 -0.56 -4.04
C GLY A 154 -19.74 -1.81 -4.93
N ILE A 155 -18.91 -2.77 -4.56
CA ILE A 155 -18.71 -4.03 -5.31
C ILE A 155 -19.82 -5.01 -4.93
N THR A 156 -20.68 -5.33 -5.89
CA THR A 156 -21.77 -6.31 -5.72
C THR A 156 -21.40 -7.70 -6.21
N ASP A 157 -20.44 -7.80 -7.11
CA ASP A 157 -20.06 -9.05 -7.75
C ASP A 157 -19.28 -9.97 -6.81
N ASP A 158 -19.23 -11.25 -7.15
CA ASP A 158 -18.33 -12.19 -6.53
C ASP A 158 -16.89 -11.85 -6.92
N ILE A 159 -16.01 -11.81 -5.92
CA ILE A 159 -14.59 -11.53 -6.10
C ILE A 159 -13.78 -12.78 -5.74
N THR A 160 -12.67 -12.98 -6.46
CA THR A 160 -11.76 -14.14 -6.28
C THR A 160 -10.67 -13.88 -5.26
N TYR A 161 -10.63 -12.69 -4.67
CA TYR A 161 -9.66 -12.25 -3.68
C TYR A 161 -10.35 -11.93 -2.35
N GLU A 162 -9.56 -11.94 -1.27
CA GLU A 162 -9.97 -11.40 0.02
C GLU A 162 -9.07 -10.23 0.42
N VAL A 163 -9.62 -9.31 1.20
CA VAL A 163 -8.91 -8.13 1.71
C VAL A 163 -8.80 -8.23 3.23
N TYR A 164 -7.59 -8.00 3.72
CA TYR A 164 -7.24 -8.04 5.13
C TYR A 164 -6.69 -6.69 5.58
N ALA A 165 -6.88 -6.36 6.85
CA ALA A 165 -6.33 -5.18 7.49
C ALA A 165 -5.53 -5.56 8.73
N TYR A 166 -4.47 -4.80 9.00
CA TYR A 166 -3.78 -4.86 10.28
C TYR A 166 -4.60 -4.12 11.34
N SER A 167 -5.04 -4.85 12.36
CA SER A 167 -6.09 -4.41 13.29
C SER A 167 -5.59 -3.66 14.52
N ASP A 168 -4.27 -3.58 14.73
CA ASP A 168 -3.67 -2.95 15.91
C ASP A 168 -3.47 -1.44 15.75
N GLY A 169 -4.20 -0.83 14.82
CA GLY A 169 -4.19 0.60 14.56
C GLY A 169 -3.14 1.02 13.52
N ALA A 170 -2.87 2.33 13.50
CA ALA A 170 -1.92 2.91 12.58
C ALA A 170 -0.49 2.57 12.99
N VAL A 171 0.35 2.27 12.02
CA VAL A 171 1.78 1.98 12.20
C VAL A 171 2.62 3.14 11.67
N SER A 172 3.85 3.26 12.13
CA SER A 172 4.80 4.30 11.70
C SER A 172 6.21 3.74 11.72
N TYR A 173 7.09 4.31 10.91
CA TYR A 173 8.50 3.96 10.96
C TYR A 173 9.12 4.39 12.29
N ASP A 174 9.83 3.49 12.94
CA ASP A 174 10.58 3.73 14.18
C ASP A 174 12.04 3.30 13.99
N SER A 175 12.96 4.27 14.05
CA SER A 175 14.40 4.04 13.91
C SER A 175 15.07 3.47 15.17
N THR A 176 14.32 3.24 16.25
CA THR A 176 14.86 2.69 17.50
C THR A 176 15.33 1.25 17.28
N GLU A 177 16.50 0.92 17.83
CA GLU A 177 17.05 -0.44 17.74
C GLU A 177 16.06 -1.46 18.33
N GLY A 178 15.74 -2.50 17.55
CA GLY A 178 14.76 -3.52 17.92
C GLY A 178 13.29 -3.11 17.72
N ALA A 179 13.00 -1.92 17.18
CA ALA A 179 11.65 -1.53 16.84
C ALA A 179 11.10 -2.33 15.65
N THR A 180 9.80 -2.61 15.69
CA THR A 180 9.12 -3.37 14.64
C THR A 180 8.68 -2.44 13.51
N ASN A 181 9.30 -2.60 12.34
CA ASN A 181 8.91 -1.92 11.10
C ASN A 181 8.42 -2.89 10.01
N ALA A 182 8.36 -4.18 10.33
CA ALA A 182 7.99 -5.25 9.42
C ALA A 182 6.76 -6.00 9.98
N TYR A 183 5.75 -6.15 9.14
CA TYR A 183 4.44 -6.69 9.50
C TYR A 183 4.10 -7.85 8.57
N THR A 184 4.45 -9.07 9.00
CA THR A 184 4.13 -10.31 8.28
C THR A 184 2.63 -10.57 8.31
N ILE A 185 2.03 -10.94 7.18
CA ILE A 185 0.58 -11.13 7.03
C ILE A 185 0.17 -12.55 7.46
N PHE A 186 0.88 -13.57 6.97
CA PHE A 186 0.67 -14.96 7.32
C PHE A 186 1.96 -15.75 7.18
N ASN A 187 2.06 -16.87 7.89
CA ASN A 187 3.30 -17.65 7.99
C ASN A 187 3.27 -18.98 7.21
N ALA A 188 2.10 -19.44 6.77
CA ALA A 188 1.99 -20.66 5.98
C ALA A 188 0.65 -20.77 5.27
N VAL A 189 0.62 -21.62 4.25
CA VAL A 189 -0.59 -21.98 3.50
C VAL A 189 -0.71 -23.49 3.47
N GLN A 190 -1.90 -24.01 3.77
CA GLN A 190 -2.20 -25.43 3.64
C GLN A 190 -2.82 -25.72 2.27
N MET A 191 -2.26 -26.70 1.58
CA MET A 191 -2.77 -27.14 0.29
C MET A 191 -4.08 -27.93 0.43
N GLY A 192 -4.92 -27.79 -0.57
CA GLY A 192 -6.19 -28.50 -0.72
C GLY A 192 -6.09 -30.02 -0.63
N GLU A 193 -7.23 -30.64 -0.34
CA GLU A 193 -7.38 -32.09 -0.48
C GLU A 193 -7.32 -32.48 -1.97
N ASN A 194 -6.90 -33.72 -2.26
CA ASN A 194 -6.91 -34.30 -3.60
C ASN A 194 -6.10 -33.49 -4.65
N LEU A 195 -4.80 -33.25 -4.40
CA LEU A 195 -3.86 -32.71 -5.40
C LEU A 195 -3.47 -33.71 -6.51
N SER A 196 -4.00 -34.93 -6.49
CA SER A 196 -3.61 -36.04 -7.38
C SER A 196 -3.80 -35.76 -8.88
N ASN A 197 -4.70 -34.86 -9.27
CA ASN A 197 -4.92 -34.41 -10.64
C ASN A 197 -4.29 -33.03 -10.94
N ARG A 198 -3.37 -32.56 -10.10
CA ARG A 198 -2.81 -31.20 -10.20
C ARG A 198 -1.35 -31.22 -10.62
N ALA A 199 -0.95 -30.27 -11.46
CA ALA A 199 0.45 -30.03 -11.79
C ALA A 199 1.07 -29.04 -10.79
N PRO A 200 2.38 -29.11 -10.51
CA PRO A 200 3.09 -28.11 -9.71
C PRO A 200 2.89 -26.68 -10.21
N ALA A 201 3.11 -25.69 -9.33
CA ALA A 201 3.26 -24.31 -9.77
C ALA A 201 4.48 -24.22 -10.70
N GLY A 202 4.39 -23.45 -11.79
CA GLY A 202 5.53 -23.17 -12.68
C GLY A 202 5.84 -24.17 -13.80
N ASP A 203 5.17 -25.33 -13.89
CA ASP A 203 5.34 -26.21 -15.05
C ASP A 203 4.75 -25.56 -16.32
N THR A 204 5.61 -25.24 -17.28
CA THR A 204 5.24 -24.66 -18.58
C THR A 204 4.73 -25.69 -19.57
N SER A 205 4.79 -26.97 -19.24
CA SER A 205 4.30 -28.07 -20.07
C SER A 205 2.82 -28.31 -19.78
N ALA A 206 2.02 -28.49 -20.83
CA ALA A 206 0.67 -29.03 -20.67
C ALA A 206 0.81 -30.46 -20.13
N VAL A 207 0.63 -30.65 -18.83
CA VAL A 207 0.53 -32.01 -18.27
C VAL A 207 -0.84 -32.55 -18.67
N GLU A 208 -0.87 -33.33 -19.74
CA GLU A 208 -2.08 -33.90 -20.32
C GLU A 208 -2.95 -34.52 -19.21
N GLY A 209 -4.16 -33.97 -19.03
CA GLY A 209 -5.12 -34.43 -18.02
C GLY A 209 -4.97 -33.86 -16.60
N LYS A 210 -4.09 -32.87 -16.34
CA LYS A 210 -3.98 -32.21 -15.03
C LYS A 210 -4.34 -30.72 -15.05
N THR A 211 -4.92 -30.23 -13.96
CA THR A 211 -5.26 -28.81 -13.77
C THR A 211 -4.10 -28.07 -13.09
N LYS A 212 -3.71 -26.90 -13.61
CA LYS A 212 -2.67 -26.05 -13.03
C LYS A 212 -3.17 -25.41 -11.72
N ILE A 213 -2.32 -25.40 -10.69
CA ILE A 213 -2.60 -24.68 -9.45
C ILE A 213 -2.48 -23.16 -9.73
N PRO A 214 -3.50 -22.34 -9.42
CA PRO A 214 -3.38 -20.88 -9.49
C PRO A 214 -2.27 -20.35 -8.58
N THR A 215 -1.70 -19.20 -8.93
CA THR A 215 -0.81 -18.46 -8.03
C THR A 215 -1.60 -17.90 -6.85
N LEU A 216 -0.96 -17.79 -5.68
CA LEU A 216 -1.50 -17.05 -4.54
C LEU A 216 -0.75 -15.72 -4.48
N ASP A 217 -1.30 -14.70 -5.14
CA ASP A 217 -0.64 -13.40 -5.27
C ASP A 217 -1.07 -12.47 -4.13
N ILE A 218 -0.11 -11.69 -3.62
CA ILE A 218 -0.34 -10.75 -2.52
C ILE A 218 -0.05 -9.34 -3.02
N THR A 219 -0.92 -8.40 -2.69
CA THR A 219 -0.69 -6.97 -2.90
C THR A 219 -0.92 -6.21 -1.60
N ALA A 220 -0.02 -5.32 -1.24
CA ALA A 220 -0.15 -4.48 -0.07
C ALA A 220 -0.60 -3.06 -0.43
N CYS A 221 -1.29 -2.40 0.48
CA CYS A 221 -1.66 -0.99 0.41
C CYS A 221 -1.54 -0.38 1.79
N ALA A 222 -1.05 0.85 1.88
CA ALA A 222 -1.08 1.64 3.09
C ALA A 222 -1.89 2.92 2.86
N VAL A 223 -2.78 3.23 3.80
CA VAL A 223 -3.59 4.45 3.77
C VAL A 223 -3.17 5.32 4.92
N GLN A 224 -2.82 6.59 4.66
CA GLN A 224 -2.45 7.54 5.72
C GLN A 224 -3.54 7.58 6.80
N ALA A 225 -3.13 7.52 8.06
CA ALA A 225 -4.06 7.44 9.19
C ALA A 225 -4.72 8.78 9.52
N THR A 226 -4.01 9.89 9.29
CA THR A 226 -4.50 11.24 9.58
C THR A 226 -5.83 11.51 8.87
N GLY A 227 -6.85 11.86 9.66
CA GLY A 227 -8.19 12.17 9.15
C GLY A 227 -9.19 11.02 9.25
N PHE A 228 -8.75 9.83 9.69
CA PHE A 228 -9.62 8.67 9.86
C PHE A 228 -9.60 8.14 11.30
N SER A 229 -10.66 7.43 11.66
CA SER A 229 -10.86 6.91 13.02
C SER A 229 -10.19 5.56 13.29
N GLY A 230 -9.79 4.82 12.24
CA GLY A 230 -9.19 3.50 12.36
C GLY A 230 -9.07 2.77 11.03
N TYR A 231 -8.46 1.59 11.03
CA TYR A 231 -8.30 0.73 9.85
C TYR A 231 -9.65 0.29 9.25
N ASN A 232 -10.70 0.25 10.06
CA ASN A 232 -12.06 -0.13 9.68
C ASN A 232 -12.96 1.08 9.35
N ASP A 233 -12.42 2.30 9.35
CA ASP A 233 -13.14 3.50 8.92
C ASP A 233 -13.53 3.35 7.44
N VAL A 234 -14.82 3.51 7.12
CA VAL A 234 -15.34 3.36 5.76
C VAL A 234 -14.64 4.31 4.78
N ASN A 235 -14.25 5.50 5.23
CA ASN A 235 -13.53 6.45 4.37
C ASN A 235 -12.08 6.05 4.16
N ALA A 236 -11.40 5.50 5.18
CA ALA A 236 -10.06 4.92 4.99
C ALA A 236 -10.10 3.74 4.00
N ILE A 237 -11.10 2.86 4.12
CA ILE A 237 -11.29 1.72 3.22
C ILE A 237 -11.54 2.18 1.77
N LYS A 238 -12.23 3.30 1.56
CA LYS A 238 -12.41 3.89 0.22
C LYS A 238 -11.11 4.36 -0.41
N GLU A 239 -10.09 4.72 0.38
CA GLU A 239 -8.78 5.13 -0.13
C GLU A 239 -7.86 3.95 -0.48
N ILE A 240 -8.21 2.71 -0.11
CA ILE A 240 -7.43 1.52 -0.46
C ILE A 240 -7.30 1.40 -1.97
N LYS A 241 -6.07 1.35 -2.46
CA LYS A 241 -5.70 1.13 -3.87
C LYS A 241 -4.69 -0.01 -3.92
N PHE A 242 -5.11 -1.13 -4.50
CA PHE A 242 -4.24 -2.28 -4.75
C PHE A 242 -3.63 -2.26 -6.17
N ASP A 243 -3.96 -1.25 -6.98
CA ASP A 243 -3.33 -1.10 -8.28
C ASP A 243 -1.94 -0.49 -8.08
N VAL A 244 -0.92 -1.23 -8.51
CA VAL A 244 0.44 -0.72 -8.61
C VAL A 244 0.44 0.27 -9.78
N SER A 245 0.21 1.56 -9.51
CA SER A 245 0.44 2.58 -10.53
C SER A 245 1.94 2.73 -10.73
N SER A 246 2.55 1.85 -11.51
CA SER A 246 3.88 2.07 -12.07
C SER A 246 3.77 3.12 -13.17
N THR A 247 3.62 4.38 -12.78
CA THR A 247 3.94 5.52 -13.65
C THR A 247 4.41 6.65 -12.74
N PRO A 248 5.72 6.95 -12.71
CA PRO A 248 6.16 8.27 -12.31
C PRO A 248 5.52 9.24 -13.30
N GLU A 249 4.76 10.21 -12.80
CA GLU A 249 4.37 11.37 -13.60
C GLU A 249 5.65 11.95 -14.23
N GLU A 250 5.70 11.96 -15.56
CA GLU A 250 6.64 12.82 -16.27
C GLU A 250 6.40 14.24 -15.77
N GLN A 251 7.36 14.76 -14.99
CA GLN A 251 7.44 16.18 -14.72
C GLN A 251 7.53 16.92 -16.06
N GLN A 252 6.40 17.44 -16.52
CA GLN A 252 6.41 18.48 -17.54
C GLN A 252 6.95 19.74 -16.88
N VAL A 253 8.22 20.00 -17.15
CA VAL A 253 8.84 21.29 -16.98
C VAL A 253 8.30 22.20 -18.09
N GLU A 254 7.42 23.14 -17.75
CA GLU A 254 7.29 24.42 -18.47
C GLU A 254 8.08 25.51 -17.73
#